data_AF-A0A954EGY8-F1
#
_entry.id   AF-A0A954EGY8-F1
#
_cell.length_a   1.000
_cell.length_b   1.000
_cell.length_c   1.000
_cell.angle_alpha   90.00
_cell.angle_beta   90.00
_cell.angle_gamma   90.00
#
_symmetry.space_group_name_H-M   'P 1'
#
loop_
_entity.id
_entity.type
_entity.pdbx_description
1 polymer ?
#
loop_
_entity_poly.entity_id
_entity_poly.type
_entity_poly.pdbx_seq_one_letter_code
_entity_poly.pdbx_strand_id
1 'polypeptide(L)'
;HIPTGTVVTCQDEKSQHKNKAKAMKVLRSRILEAQQQKEASERAEHRRTLIGTGDRNSRIRTYNFPQGRVTDHRIGLTIHKLDQIMQGDLSELIKQLLEFDRQERLSGNN
;
A
#
# COMPACT_ATOMS: atom_id res chain seq x y z
N HIS A 1 26.91 15.27 1.30
CA HIS A 1 26.61 14.12 2.17
C HIS A 1 26.93 12.86 1.39
N ILE A 2 28.05 12.21 1.70
CA ILE A 2 28.58 11.10 0.90
C ILE A 2 27.57 9.94 0.76
N PRO A 3 26.90 9.48 1.83
CA PRO A 3 25.97 8.35 1.73
C PRO A 3 24.76 8.58 0.80
N THR A 4 24.24 9.81 0.72
CA THR A 4 23.08 10.13 -0.13
C THR A 4 23.45 10.87 -1.41
N GLY A 5 24.73 11.17 -1.64
CA GLY A 5 25.19 12.02 -2.74
C GLY A 5 24.73 13.48 -2.68
N THR A 6 23.95 13.90 -1.67
CA THR A 6 23.36 15.25 -1.63
C THR A 6 24.42 16.32 -1.37
N VAL A 7 24.57 17.28 -2.29
CA VAL A 7 25.49 18.41 -2.16
C VAL A 7 24.71 19.70 -1.85
N VAL A 8 25.25 20.51 -0.93
CA VAL A 8 24.72 21.84 -0.59
C VAL A 8 25.89 22.81 -0.51
N THR A 9 25.72 23.98 -1.10
CA THR A 9 26.65 25.11 -1.04
C THR A 9 25.95 26.33 -0.44
N CYS A 10 26.70 27.18 0.26
CA CYS A 10 26.20 28.43 0.85
C CYS A 10 27.34 29.45 0.92
N GLN A 11 27.12 30.66 0.41
CA GLN A 11 28.10 31.74 0.34
C GLN A 11 27.50 33.10 0.75
N ASP A 12 26.48 33.08 1.60
CA ASP A 12 25.67 34.27 1.88
C ASP A 12 26.36 35.22 2.88
N GLU A 13 27.17 34.69 3.78
CA GLU A 13 27.83 35.43 4.86
C GLU A 13 29.34 35.55 4.63
N LYS A 14 29.95 36.61 5.20
CA LYS A 14 31.42 36.75 5.21
C LYS A 14 32.12 35.69 6.06
N SER A 15 31.44 35.13 7.07
CA SER A 15 31.99 34.13 7.99
C SER A 15 31.69 32.69 7.52
N GLN A 16 32.74 31.87 7.38
CA GLN A 16 32.62 30.46 7.03
C GLN A 16 31.78 29.68 8.06
N HIS A 17 31.85 30.01 9.34
CA HIS A 17 31.08 29.31 10.39
C HIS A 17 29.57 29.52 10.21
N LYS A 18 29.15 30.75 9.87
CA LYS A 18 27.75 31.06 9.58
C LYS A 18 27.26 30.34 8.31
N ASN A 19 28.07 30.36 7.25
CA ASN A 19 27.76 29.62 6.01
C ASN A 19 27.67 28.12 6.25
N LYS A 20 28.56 27.54 7.05
CA LYS A 20 28.54 26.13 7.43
C LYS A 20 27.25 25.78 8.20
N ALA A 21 26.86 26.59 9.18
CA ALA A 21 25.63 26.35 9.94
C ALA A 21 24.38 26.37 9.03
N LYS A 22 24.30 27.35 8.12
CA LYS A 22 23.19 27.47 7.15
C LYS A 22 23.17 26.30 6.15
N ALA A 23 24.33 25.94 5.58
CA ALA A 23 24.46 24.81 4.68
C ALA A 23 24.06 23.48 5.36
N MET A 24 24.44 23.27 6.63
CA MET A 24 24.04 22.07 7.37
C MET A 24 22.54 22.00 7.63
N LYS A 25 21.88 23.15 7.90
CA LYS A 25 20.41 23.21 8.04
C LYS A 25 19.72 22.80 6.73
N VAL A 26 20.15 23.38 5.62
CA VAL A 26 19.61 23.07 4.28
C VAL A 26 19.87 21.60 3.90
N LEU A 27 21.08 21.08 4.21
CA LEU A 27 21.43 19.69 3.94
C LEU A 27 20.53 18.72 4.69
N ARG A 28 20.27 18.96 5.98
CA ARG A 28 19.34 18.15 6.77
C ARG A 28 17.93 18.17 6.20
N SER A 29 17.41 19.35 5.85
CA SER A 29 16.08 19.48 5.25
C SER A 29 15.96 18.71 3.94
N ARG A 30 16.94 18.83 3.03
CA ARG A 30 16.94 18.10 1.75
C ARG A 30 16.98 16.58 1.93
N ILE A 31 17.78 16.09 2.87
CA ILE A 31 17.87 14.65 3.16
C ILE A 31 16.53 14.14 3.72
N LEU A 32 15.94 14.87 4.66
CA LEU A 32 14.65 14.50 5.25
C LEU A 32 13.54 14.48 4.20
N GLU A 33 13.45 15.51 3.36
CA GLU A 33 12.47 15.60 2.29
C GLU A 33 12.60 14.45 1.30
N ALA A 34 13.82 14.12 0.88
CA ALA A 34 14.07 12.98 -0.01
C ALA A 34 13.62 11.65 0.59
N GLN A 35 13.88 11.43 1.89
CA GLN A 35 13.45 10.22 2.59
C GLN A 35 11.93 10.14 2.71
N GLN A 36 11.28 11.25 3.10
CA GLN A 36 9.83 11.32 3.19
C GLN A 36 9.15 11.10 1.84
N GLN A 37 9.72 11.67 0.77
CA GLN A 37 9.23 11.48 -0.59
C GLN A 37 9.36 10.02 -1.03
N LYS A 38 10.49 9.37 -0.71
CA LYS A 38 10.70 7.94 -0.99
C LYS A 38 9.65 7.08 -0.28
N GLU A 39 9.46 7.27 1.03
CA GLU A 39 8.46 6.52 1.81
C GLU A 39 7.03 6.78 1.32
N ALA A 40 6.72 8.02 0.93
CA ALA A 40 5.42 8.38 0.38
C ALA A 40 5.19 7.71 -0.98
N SER A 41 6.22 7.67 -1.84
CA SER A 41 6.17 6.99 -3.13
C SER A 41 5.96 5.48 -2.96
N GLU A 42 6.73 4.83 -2.09
CA GLU A 42 6.59 3.40 -1.78
C GLU A 42 5.18 3.08 -1.26
N ARG A 43 4.66 3.89 -0.34
CA ARG A 43 3.28 3.76 0.16
C ARG A 43 2.24 3.98 -0.94
N ALA A 44 2.44 4.96 -1.82
CA ALA A 44 1.52 5.25 -2.91
C ALA A 44 1.48 4.11 -3.94
N GLU A 45 2.64 3.56 -4.30
CA GLU A 45 2.77 2.41 -5.19
C GLU A 45 2.12 1.17 -4.60
N HIS A 46 2.44 0.85 -3.34
CA HIS A 46 1.82 -0.27 -2.63
C HIS A 46 0.30 -0.12 -2.52
N ARG A 47 -0.19 1.10 -2.27
CA ARG A 47 -1.64 1.35 -2.25
C ARG A 47 -2.26 1.17 -3.64
N ARG A 48 -1.57 1.60 -4.70
CA ARG A 48 -2.05 1.47 -6.08
C ARG A 48 -2.18 0.00 -6.48
N THR A 49 -1.26 -0.87 -6.07
CA THR A 49 -1.36 -2.31 -6.36
C THR A 49 -2.53 -2.97 -5.62
N LEU A 50 -2.81 -2.56 -4.38
CA LEU A 50 -3.93 -3.08 -3.59
C LEU A 50 -5.31 -2.69 -4.13
N ILE A 51 -5.46 -1.46 -4.63
CA ILE A 51 -6.75 -0.96 -5.16
C ILE A 51 -6.97 -1.44 -6.60
N GLY A 52 -5.90 -1.61 -7.37
CA GLY A 52 -5.97 -1.94 -8.78
C GLY A 52 -6.50 -0.76 -9.62
N THR A 53 -7.18 -1.07 -10.72
CA THR A 53 -7.64 -0.10 -11.72
C THR A 53 -9.01 0.51 -11.42
N GLY A 54 -9.76 -0.04 -10.46
CA GLY A 54 -11.14 0.38 -10.16
C GLY A 54 -12.16 0.00 -11.25
N ASP A 55 -11.76 -0.78 -12.25
CA ASP A 55 -12.64 -1.27 -13.30
C ASP A 55 -13.61 -2.35 -12.78
N ARG A 56 -14.78 -2.48 -13.41
CA ARG A 56 -15.79 -3.48 -13.05
C ARG A 56 -15.27 -4.91 -13.19
N ASN A 57 -14.31 -5.13 -14.08
CA ASN A 57 -13.71 -6.44 -14.31
C ASN A 57 -12.65 -6.82 -13.25
N SER A 58 -12.10 -5.85 -12.50
CA SER A 58 -11.12 -6.10 -11.44
C SER A 58 -11.75 -6.25 -10.05
N ARG A 59 -13.09 -6.34 -9.97
CA ARG A 59 -13.80 -6.54 -8.70
C ARG A 59 -13.44 -7.90 -8.08
N ILE A 60 -13.03 -7.89 -6.82
CA ILE A 60 -12.80 -9.13 -6.06
C ILE A 60 -14.10 -9.79 -5.62
N ARG A 61 -15.19 -9.01 -5.44
CA ARG A 61 -16.48 -9.49 -4.94
C ARG A 61 -17.65 -8.78 -5.60
N THR A 62 -18.74 -9.52 -5.79
CA THR A 62 -20.05 -8.96 -6.17
C THR A 62 -21.04 -9.20 -5.04
N TYR A 63 -21.69 -8.14 -4.57
CA TYR A 63 -22.80 -8.20 -3.63
C TYR A 63 -24.11 -8.02 -4.42
N ASN A 64 -24.96 -9.04 -4.45
CA ASN A 64 -26.22 -9.02 -5.16
C ASN A 64 -27.38 -9.03 -4.16
N PHE A 65 -27.93 -7.84 -3.90
CA PHE A 65 -29.01 -7.63 -2.94
C PHE A 65 -30.33 -8.30 -3.34
N PRO A 66 -30.83 -8.19 -4.60
CA PRO A 66 -32.07 -8.86 -5.00
C PRO A 66 -32.05 -10.39 -4.81
N GLN A 67 -30.88 -11.02 -4.96
CA GLN A 67 -30.71 -12.47 -4.82
C GLN A 67 -30.10 -12.88 -3.47
N GLY A 68 -29.87 -11.93 -2.54
CA GLY A 68 -29.35 -12.19 -1.20
C GLY A 68 -28.00 -12.91 -1.17
N ARG A 69 -27.13 -12.70 -2.17
CA ARG A 69 -25.86 -13.44 -2.29
C ARG A 69 -24.63 -12.55 -2.45
N VAL A 70 -23.50 -13.08 -2.02
CA VAL A 70 -22.17 -12.54 -2.32
C VAL A 70 -21.36 -13.58 -3.09
N THR A 71 -20.64 -13.13 -4.13
CA THR A 71 -19.71 -13.96 -4.89
C THR A 71 -18.31 -13.38 -4.78
N ASP A 72 -17.32 -14.17 -4.37
CA ASP A 72 -15.90 -13.83 -4.38
C ASP A 72 -15.23 -14.43 -5.62
N HIS A 73 -14.78 -13.56 -6.53
CA HIS A 73 -14.26 -13.96 -7.85
C HIS A 73 -12.84 -14.53 -7.78
N ARG A 74 -12.13 -14.34 -6.66
CA ARG A 74 -10.76 -14.86 -6.51
C ARG A 74 -10.73 -16.38 -6.41
N ILE A 75 -11.77 -16.95 -5.81
CA ILE A 75 -11.89 -18.40 -5.55
C ILE A 75 -13.18 -19.01 -6.13
N GLY A 76 -13.99 -18.21 -6.84
CA GLY A 76 -15.27 -18.65 -7.40
C GLY A 76 -16.36 -18.99 -6.38
N LEU A 77 -16.21 -18.55 -5.12
CA LEU A 77 -17.14 -18.88 -4.03
C LEU A 77 -18.40 -18.01 -4.09
N THR A 78 -19.57 -18.63 -3.98
CA THR A 78 -20.85 -17.91 -3.85
C THR A 78 -21.58 -18.33 -2.57
N ILE A 79 -21.97 -17.36 -1.74
CA ILE A 79 -22.67 -17.55 -0.46
C ILE A 79 -24.02 -16.85 -0.51
N HIS A 80 -25.09 -17.57 -0.19
CA HIS A 80 -26.49 -17.09 -0.17
C HIS A 80 -26.92 -16.59 1.23
N LYS A 81 -26.06 -15.81 1.88
CA LYS A 81 -26.28 -15.28 3.24
C LYS A 81 -25.84 -13.81 3.33
N LEU A 82 -26.19 -13.02 2.31
CA LEU A 82 -25.72 -11.64 2.21
C LEU A 82 -26.05 -10.81 3.46
N ASP A 83 -27.27 -10.94 4.00
CA ASP A 83 -27.69 -10.15 5.16
C ASP A 83 -26.80 -10.40 6.39
N GLN A 84 -26.44 -11.66 6.66
CA GLN A 84 -25.56 -12.03 7.78
C GLN A 84 -24.14 -11.48 7.57
N ILE A 85 -23.65 -11.56 6.34
CA ILE A 85 -22.34 -11.02 5.95
C ILE A 85 -22.30 -9.50 6.12
N MET A 86 -23.37 -8.81 5.73
CA MET A 86 -23.51 -7.36 5.91
C MET A 86 -23.65 -6.96 7.37
N GLN A 87 -24.19 -7.84 8.22
CA GLN A 87 -24.25 -7.67 9.67
C GLN A 87 -22.92 -8.01 10.39
N GLY A 88 -21.91 -8.50 9.66
CA GLY A 88 -20.56 -8.72 10.17
C GLY A 88 -20.17 -10.20 10.36
N ASP A 89 -21.04 -11.16 10.05
CA ASP A 89 -20.65 -12.57 10.05
C ASP A 89 -19.84 -12.91 8.79
N LEU A 90 -18.54 -12.67 8.87
CA LEU A 90 -17.57 -12.92 7.80
C LEU A 90 -16.83 -14.25 7.95
N SER A 91 -17.16 -15.03 8.97
CA SER A 91 -16.38 -16.20 9.41
C SER A 91 -16.27 -17.25 8.29
N GLU A 92 -17.40 -17.56 7.66
CA GLU A 92 -17.49 -18.53 6.56
C GLU A 92 -16.66 -18.07 5.35
N LEU A 93 -16.78 -16.79 4.97
CA LEU A 93 -16.06 -16.20 3.84
C LEU A 93 -14.54 -16.21 4.06
N ILE A 94 -14.08 -15.75 5.23
CA ILE A 94 -12.65 -15.66 5.56
C ILE A 94 -12.02 -17.05 5.63
N LYS A 95 -12.71 -18.01 6.24
CA LYS A 95 -12.21 -19.38 6.37
C LYS A 95 -11.93 -20.02 5.00
N GLN A 96 -12.85 -19.89 4.05
CA GLN A 96 -12.68 -20.43 2.70
C GLN A 96 -11.52 -19.76 1.95
N LEU A 97 -11.37 -18.44 2.09
CA LEU A 97 -10.26 -17.70 1.49
C LEU A 97 -8.90 -18.10 2.05
N LEU A 98 -8.81 -18.30 3.37
CA LEU A 98 -7.57 -18.75 4.01
C LEU A 98 -7.19 -20.18 3.60
N GLU A 99 -8.17 -21.06 3.46
CA GLU A 99 -7.92 -22.43 3.02
C GLU A 99 -7.44 -22.47 1.57
N PHE A 100 -8.04 -21.66 0.69
CA PHE A 100 -7.56 -21.51 -0.69
C PHE A 100 -6.12 -20.97 -0.75
N ASP A 101 -5.82 -19.88 -0.03
CA ASP A 101 -4.46 -19.32 0.03
C ASP A 101 -3.44 -20.34 0.58
N ARG A 102 -3.84 -21.14 1.58
CA ARG A 102 -2.99 -22.22 2.10
C ARG A 102 -2.71 -23.27 1.02
N GLN A 103 -3.73 -23.69 0.27
CA GLN A 103 -3.58 -24.69 -0.80
C GLN A 103 -2.68 -24.17 -1.92
N GLU A 104 -2.85 -22.92 -2.34
CA GLU A 104 -1.99 -22.28 -3.35
C GLU A 104 -0.51 -22.21 -2.93
N ARG A 105 -0.24 -21.92 -1.65
CA ARG A 105 1.15 -21.90 -1.12
C ARG A 105 1.77 -23.29 -1.03
N LEU A 106 0.96 -24.32 -0.79
CA LEU A 106 1.42 -25.71 -0.76
C LEU A 106 1.66 -26.24 -2.18
N SER A 107 0.83 -25.87 -3.15
CA SER A 107 0.95 -26.31 -4.55
C SER A 107 2.06 -25.57 -5.31
N GLY A 108 2.28 -24.28 -5.00
CA GLY A 108 3.36 -23.48 -5.60
C GLY A 108 4.78 -23.80 -5.10
N ASN A 109 4.93 -24.84 -4.27
CA ASN A 109 6.21 -25.32 -3.76
C ASN A 109 6.76 -26.53 -4.54
N ASN A 110 6.24 -26.79 -5.75
CA ASN A 110 6.74 -27.77 -6.73
C ASN A 110 7.23 -27.08 -8.01
#